data_AF-A0A8H4S561-F1
#
_entry.id   AF-A0A8H4S561-F1
#
_cell.length_a   1.000
_cell.length_b   1.000
_cell.length_c   1.000
_cell.angle_alpha   90.00
_cell.angle_beta   90.00
_cell.angle_gamma   90.00
#
_symmetry.space_group_name_H-M   'P 1'
#
loop_
_entity.id
_entity.type
_entity.pdbx_description
1 polymer ?
#
loop_
_entity_poly.entity_id
_entity_poly.type
_entity_poly.pdbx_seq_one_letter_code
_entity_poly.pdbx_strand_id
1 'polypeptide(L)'
;MPESHAICYAYQIVNLAGLAGRIYEQLYSADALRVTEDTRTHRALELSQELYRYCAEARDTNQLWAQSSGDECEREQIHLISASDEVLRLSMLTLIYRAMPPEPNSGTTFGLDCITSARCALESHQVFIRGFGMQASSLLLSEYINWTILFTPFVPFIVVFCHTIETRDKGDLDRMYAFLKSIECACQHSNAIAKHHHLFGVLYSVALRYTELGSPSSRMEEEQLQLRSEVDAHLSALGLQPHTTYLTAHHTENVDPLMSSVQPSVEAIEQNRTTEGNNWAEEPWLRRWFSFNQQMIGLFDDNYLPF
;
A
#
# COMPACT_ATOMS: atom_id res chain seq x y z
N MET A 1 1.85 35.89 19.42
CA MET A 1 0.87 34.78 19.40
C MET A 1 0.99 33.88 18.16
N PRO A 2 1.13 34.36 16.90
CA PRO A 2 1.31 33.47 15.74
C PRO A 2 2.58 32.60 15.80
N GLU A 3 3.69 33.13 16.32
CA GLU A 3 4.92 32.34 16.57
C GLU A 3 4.69 31.11 17.49
N SER A 4 3.67 31.15 18.36
CA SER A 4 3.34 30.01 19.23
C SER A 4 2.74 28.83 18.47
N HIS A 5 1.97 29.10 17.41
CA HIS A 5 1.27 28.04 16.67
C HIS A 5 2.19 27.31 15.71
N ALA A 6 3.10 28.04 15.04
CA ALA A 6 4.14 27.43 14.21
C ALA A 6 5.07 26.51 15.03
N ILE A 7 5.41 26.90 16.26
CA ILE A 7 6.19 26.05 17.18
C ILE A 7 5.39 24.80 17.59
N CYS A 8 4.10 24.94 17.90
CA CYS A 8 3.24 23.78 18.18
C CYS A 8 3.16 22.83 16.98
N TYR A 9 3.00 23.35 15.77
CA TYR A 9 3.03 22.56 14.55
C TYR A 9 4.35 21.81 14.38
N ALA A 10 5.49 22.49 14.56
CA ALA A 10 6.80 21.86 14.50
C ALA A 10 6.94 20.72 15.53
N TYR A 11 6.46 20.92 16.76
CA TYR A 11 6.43 19.89 17.79
C TYR A 11 5.57 18.68 17.37
N GLN A 12 4.42 18.93 16.76
CA GLN A 12 3.55 17.87 16.23
C GLN A 12 4.26 17.05 15.14
N ILE A 13 4.93 17.70 14.19
CA ILE A 13 5.69 17.01 13.15
C ILE A 13 6.82 16.15 13.73
N VAL A 14 7.52 16.61 14.78
CA VAL A 14 8.53 15.81 15.48
C VAL A 14 7.91 14.56 16.13
N ASN A 15 6.75 14.70 16.77
CA ASN A 15 6.06 13.57 17.37
C ASN A 15 5.58 12.56 16.31
N LEU A 16 5.08 13.04 15.17
CA LEU A 16 4.68 12.20 14.05
C LEU A 16 5.88 11.45 13.46
N ALA A 17 7.03 12.11 13.32
CA ALA A 17 8.26 11.45 12.88
C ALA A 17 8.71 10.37 13.87
N GLY A 18 8.59 10.63 15.18
CA GLY A 18 8.85 9.63 16.21
C GLY A 18 7.91 8.42 16.13
N LEU A 19 6.63 8.66 15.85
CA LEU A 19 5.65 7.59 15.60
C LEU A 19 5.99 6.81 14.33
N ALA A 20 6.38 7.49 13.24
CA ALA A 20 6.81 6.85 12.00
C ALA A 20 8.00 5.91 12.22
N GLY A 21 8.99 6.33 13.02
CA GLY A 21 10.11 5.48 13.42
C GLY A 21 9.65 4.22 14.15
N ARG A 22 8.71 4.35 15.10
CA ARG A 22 8.16 3.20 15.84
C ARG A 22 7.33 2.27 14.96
N ILE A 23 6.59 2.79 13.97
CA ILE A 23 5.88 1.95 13.00
C ILE A 23 6.88 1.02 12.31
N TYR A 24 8.00 1.56 11.82
CA TYR A 24 9.05 0.75 11.21
C TYR A 24 9.70 -0.23 12.19
N GLU A 25 10.10 0.26 13.36
CA GLU A 25 10.78 -0.56 14.37
C GLU A 25 9.91 -1.74 14.85
N GLN A 26 8.62 -1.49 15.09
CA GLN A 26 7.75 -2.46 15.74
C GLN A 26 6.99 -3.37 14.78
N LEU A 27 6.83 -2.97 13.51
CA LEU A 27 6.07 -3.73 12.50
C LEU A 27 6.94 -4.27 11.36
N TYR A 28 8.06 -3.63 11.03
CA TYR A 28 8.83 -3.92 9.80
C TYR A 28 10.32 -4.23 10.02
N SER A 29 10.88 -3.98 11.21
CA SER A 29 12.26 -4.35 11.51
C SER A 29 12.49 -5.85 11.46
N ALA A 30 13.75 -6.28 11.34
CA ALA A 30 14.09 -7.70 11.35
C ALA A 30 13.57 -8.43 12.62
N ASP A 31 13.55 -7.75 13.76
CA ASP A 31 13.04 -8.29 15.02
C ASP A 31 11.50 -8.28 15.07
N ALA A 32 10.86 -7.25 14.53
CA ALA A 32 9.40 -7.24 14.35
C ALA A 32 8.91 -8.36 13.42
N LEU A 33 9.69 -8.72 12.40
CA LEU A 33 9.37 -9.81 11.48
C LEU A 33 9.70 -11.20 12.06
N ARG A 34 10.21 -11.30 13.30
CA ARG A 34 10.46 -12.55 14.03
C ARG A 34 9.42 -12.85 15.10
N VAL A 35 8.62 -11.86 15.52
CA VAL A 35 7.53 -12.08 16.49
C VAL A 35 6.31 -12.70 15.81
N THR A 36 5.35 -13.18 16.60
CA THR A 36 4.11 -13.77 16.08
C THR A 36 3.23 -12.73 15.39
N GLU A 37 2.42 -13.17 14.43
CA GLU A 37 1.42 -12.34 13.75
C GLU A 37 0.45 -11.67 14.74
N ASP A 38 0.01 -12.38 15.78
CA ASP A 38 -0.85 -11.85 16.84
C ASP A 38 -0.18 -10.69 17.60
N THR A 39 1.11 -10.86 17.96
CA THR A 39 1.88 -9.79 18.61
C THR A 39 2.03 -8.57 17.70
N ARG A 40 2.30 -8.78 16.41
CA ARG A 40 2.46 -7.69 15.44
C ARG A 40 1.12 -6.98 15.18
N THR A 41 0.03 -7.73 15.16
CA THR A 41 -1.34 -7.20 15.03
C THR A 41 -1.71 -6.34 16.23
N HIS A 42 -1.40 -6.80 17.45
CA HIS A 42 -1.61 -6.01 18.66
C HIS A 42 -0.85 -4.67 18.61
N ARG A 43 0.43 -4.71 18.24
CA ARG A 43 1.26 -3.49 18.07
C ARG A 43 0.69 -2.56 17.00
N ALA A 44 0.21 -3.11 15.88
CA ALA A 44 -0.41 -2.30 14.82
C ALA A 44 -1.66 -1.58 15.33
N LEU A 45 -2.50 -2.24 16.12
CA LEU A 45 -3.67 -1.62 16.74
C LEU A 45 -3.30 -0.53 17.77
N GLU A 46 -2.26 -0.73 18.57
CA GLU A 46 -1.78 0.30 19.51
C GLU A 46 -1.25 1.54 18.76
N LEU A 47 -0.46 1.32 17.71
CA LEU A 47 0.08 2.39 16.87
C LEU A 47 -1.01 3.14 16.10
N SER A 48 -2.05 2.45 15.62
CA SER A 48 -3.18 3.10 14.92
C SER A 48 -3.97 3.99 15.88
N GLN A 49 -4.23 3.53 17.11
CA GLN A 49 -4.88 4.33 18.15
C GLN A 49 -4.04 5.55 18.55
N GLU A 50 -2.72 5.40 18.65
CA GLU A 50 -1.82 6.52 18.87
C GLU A 50 -1.88 7.54 17.73
N LEU A 51 -1.85 7.07 16.48
CA LEU A 51 -1.98 7.94 15.31
C LEU A 51 -3.33 8.67 15.29
N TYR A 52 -4.44 8.01 15.63
CA TYR A 52 -5.74 8.68 15.72
C TYR A 52 -5.77 9.78 16.78
N ARG A 53 -5.15 9.57 17.95
CA ARG A 53 -5.03 10.61 18.99
C ARG A 53 -4.21 11.79 18.49
N TYR A 54 -3.08 11.52 17.84
CA TYR A 54 -2.27 12.55 17.19
C TYR A 54 -3.07 13.33 16.15
N CYS A 55 -3.82 12.65 15.28
CA CYS A 55 -4.65 13.28 14.25
C CYS A 55 -5.70 14.23 14.85
N ALA A 56 -6.31 13.85 15.97
CA ALA A 56 -7.29 14.71 16.66
C ALA A 56 -6.62 16.00 17.18
N GLU A 57 -5.50 15.87 17.90
CA GLU A 57 -4.77 17.02 18.45
C GLU A 57 -4.21 17.95 17.36
N ALA A 58 -3.67 17.37 16.28
CA ALA A 58 -3.14 18.11 15.15
C ALA A 58 -4.23 18.89 14.40
N ARG A 59 -5.42 18.30 14.21
CA ARG A 59 -6.56 19.00 13.60
C ARG A 59 -7.02 20.18 14.44
N ASP A 60 -7.17 20.00 15.75
CA ASP A 60 -7.57 21.08 16.65
C ASP A 60 -6.54 22.22 16.63
N THR A 61 -5.26 21.87 16.65
CA THR A 61 -4.15 22.85 16.63
C THR A 61 -4.10 23.62 15.32
N ASN A 62 -4.18 22.93 14.18
CA ASN A 62 -4.16 23.57 12.87
C ASN A 62 -5.40 24.44 12.63
N GLN A 63 -6.57 24.02 13.14
CA GLN A 63 -7.79 24.83 13.07
C GLN A 63 -7.65 26.11 13.89
N LEU A 64 -7.13 26.03 15.12
CA LEU A 64 -6.87 27.20 15.94
C LEU A 64 -5.81 28.12 15.29
N TRP A 65 -4.78 27.55 14.67
CA TRP A 65 -3.77 28.31 13.95
C TRP A 65 -4.39 29.09 12.78
N ALA A 66 -5.18 28.43 11.94
CA ALA A 66 -5.88 29.07 10.82
C ALA A 66 -6.84 30.19 11.27
N GLN A 67 -7.55 29.98 12.38
CA GLN A 67 -8.46 30.99 12.97
C GLN A 67 -7.71 32.19 13.59
N SER A 68 -6.49 31.95 14.09
CA SER A 68 -5.64 33.00 14.67
C SER A 68 -4.98 33.90 13.62
N SER A 69 -4.89 33.44 12.36
CA SER A 69 -4.30 34.18 11.27
C SER A 69 -5.27 35.26 10.74
N GLY A 70 -4.80 36.52 10.77
CA GLY A 70 -5.53 37.67 10.26
C GLY A 70 -5.32 37.92 8.76
N ASP A 71 -4.38 37.22 8.13
CA ASP A 71 -4.07 37.31 6.71
C ASP A 71 -4.67 36.13 5.95
N GLU A 72 -5.35 36.43 4.84
CA GLU A 72 -6.02 35.39 4.05
C GLU A 72 -5.00 34.45 3.38
N CYS A 73 -3.87 34.99 2.93
CA CYS A 73 -2.83 34.19 2.29
C CYS A 73 -2.17 33.23 3.29
N GLU A 74 -1.85 33.68 4.49
CA GLU A 74 -1.37 32.81 5.57
C GLU A 74 -2.40 31.72 5.92
N ARG A 75 -3.70 32.05 5.96
CA ARG A 75 -4.75 31.05 6.22
C ARG A 75 -4.83 29.98 5.13
N GLU A 76 -4.77 30.38 3.86
CA GLU A 76 -4.72 29.46 2.72
C GLU A 76 -3.49 28.53 2.80
N GLN A 77 -2.33 29.05 3.19
CA GLN A 77 -1.12 28.25 3.40
C GLN A 77 -1.31 27.23 4.53
N ILE A 78 -1.89 27.62 5.67
CA ILE A 78 -2.17 26.71 6.80
C ILE A 78 -3.15 25.60 6.38
N HIS A 79 -4.17 25.93 5.59
CA HIS A 79 -5.09 24.93 5.04
C HIS A 79 -4.39 23.95 4.11
N LEU A 80 -3.49 24.44 3.26
CA LEU A 80 -2.70 23.60 2.36
C LEU A 80 -1.76 22.66 3.12
N ILE A 81 -1.07 23.17 4.15
CA ILE A 81 -0.24 22.38 5.07
C ILE A 81 -1.08 21.29 5.74
N SER A 82 -2.26 21.65 6.26
CA SER A 82 -3.15 20.70 6.93
C SER A 82 -3.67 19.60 5.99
N ALA A 83 -3.95 19.95 4.73
CA ALA A 83 -4.34 18.99 3.71
C ALA A 83 -3.17 18.05 3.35
N SER A 84 -1.94 18.57 3.28
CA SER A 84 -0.74 17.76 3.07
C SER A 84 -0.52 16.76 4.20
N ASP A 85 -0.60 17.22 5.45
CA ASP A 85 -0.45 16.35 6.61
C ASP A 85 -1.49 15.23 6.63
N GLU A 86 -2.71 15.48 6.19
CA GLU A 86 -3.76 14.45 6.16
C GLU A 86 -3.40 13.31 5.21
N VAL A 87 -2.79 13.62 4.06
CA VAL A 87 -2.25 12.60 3.14
C VAL A 87 -1.16 11.77 3.83
N LEU A 88 -0.25 12.43 4.54
CA LEU A 88 0.82 11.75 5.28
C LEU A 88 0.26 10.82 6.36
N ARG A 89 -0.69 11.30 7.17
CA ARG A 89 -1.32 10.53 8.25
C ARG A 89 -2.08 9.31 7.72
N LEU A 90 -2.86 9.47 6.65
CA LEU A 90 -3.57 8.36 6.02
C LEU A 90 -2.61 7.34 5.38
N SER A 91 -1.47 7.80 4.86
CA SER A 91 -0.41 6.94 4.36
C SER A 91 0.25 6.13 5.47
N MET A 92 0.47 6.74 6.64
CA MET A 92 0.95 6.02 7.83
C MET A 92 -0.08 5.02 8.37
N LEU A 93 -1.37 5.37 8.41
CA LEU A 93 -2.43 4.40 8.76
C LEU A 93 -2.44 3.21 7.79
N THR A 94 -2.30 3.47 6.50
CA THR A 94 -2.19 2.41 5.49
C THR A 94 -1.00 1.50 5.77
N LEU A 95 0.16 2.07 6.09
CA LEU A 95 1.34 1.31 6.48
C LEU A 95 1.10 0.49 7.76
N ILE A 96 0.43 1.04 8.77
CA ILE A 96 0.11 0.29 10.00
C ILE A 96 -0.81 -0.89 9.71
N TYR A 97 -1.94 -0.66 9.04
CA TYR A 97 -2.93 -1.71 8.77
C TYR A 97 -2.41 -2.78 7.81
N ARG A 98 -1.44 -2.44 6.95
CA ARG A 98 -0.77 -3.42 6.08
C ARG A 98 -0.02 -4.50 6.88
N ALA A 99 0.42 -4.23 8.11
CA ALA A 99 1.12 -5.21 8.93
C ALA A 99 0.19 -6.28 9.54
N MET A 100 -1.12 -6.09 9.41
CA MET A 100 -2.16 -6.99 9.93
C MET A 100 -2.60 -8.00 8.87
N PRO A 101 -3.01 -9.22 9.27
CA PRO A 101 -3.56 -10.20 8.35
C PRO A 101 -4.91 -9.74 7.78
N PRO A 102 -5.26 -10.16 6.54
CA PRO A 102 -6.60 -9.93 6.01
C PRO A 102 -7.67 -10.73 6.78
N GLU A 103 -8.92 -10.32 6.68
CA GLU A 103 -10.03 -11.05 7.29
C GLU A 103 -10.16 -12.46 6.69
N PRO A 104 -10.54 -13.48 7.48
CA PRO A 104 -10.74 -14.83 6.97
C PRO A 104 -11.74 -14.85 5.82
N ASN A 105 -11.34 -15.42 4.68
CA ASN A 105 -12.13 -15.54 3.45
C ASN A 105 -12.43 -14.22 2.73
N SER A 106 -11.69 -13.13 2.98
CA SER A 106 -11.88 -11.87 2.24
C SER A 106 -11.61 -11.99 0.74
N GLY A 107 -10.74 -12.93 0.33
CA GLY A 107 -10.27 -13.06 -1.05
C GLY A 107 -9.31 -11.96 -1.48
N THR A 108 -8.83 -11.14 -0.53
CA THR A 108 -7.88 -10.05 -0.76
C THR A 108 -6.64 -10.25 0.12
N THR A 109 -5.48 -9.80 -0.36
CA THR A 109 -4.23 -9.86 0.39
C THR A 109 -4.18 -8.87 1.55
N PHE A 110 -4.96 -7.80 1.49
CA PHE A 110 -5.03 -6.79 2.56
C PHE A 110 -6.39 -6.79 3.22
N GLY A 111 -6.41 -6.52 4.53
CA GLY A 111 -7.65 -6.32 5.28
C GLY A 111 -8.37 -5.04 4.89
N LEU A 112 -9.66 -4.96 5.23
CA LEU A 112 -10.53 -3.85 4.82
C LEU A 112 -10.03 -2.49 5.30
N ASP A 113 -9.49 -2.40 6.51
CA ASP A 113 -8.96 -1.16 7.07
C ASP A 113 -7.73 -0.65 6.29
N CYS A 114 -6.89 -1.56 5.80
CA CYS A 114 -5.73 -1.24 4.97
C CYS A 114 -6.18 -0.69 3.59
N ILE A 115 -7.13 -1.35 2.95
CA ILE A 115 -7.68 -0.92 1.65
C ILE A 115 -8.39 0.44 1.79
N THR A 116 -9.19 0.60 2.86
CA THR A 116 -9.95 1.83 3.12
C THR A 116 -9.01 3.00 3.37
N SER A 117 -8.01 2.83 4.24
CA SER A 117 -7.02 3.88 4.49
C SER A 117 -6.20 4.25 3.24
N ALA A 118 -5.86 3.28 2.40
CA ALA A 118 -5.18 3.53 1.13
C ALA A 118 -6.04 4.37 0.17
N ARG A 119 -7.32 4.02 0.02
CA ARG A 119 -8.28 4.79 -0.78
C ARG A 119 -8.46 6.21 -0.25
N CYS A 120 -8.58 6.36 1.08
CA CYS A 120 -8.67 7.66 1.73
C CYS A 120 -7.41 8.50 1.49
N ALA A 121 -6.21 7.91 1.54
CA ALA A 121 -4.96 8.63 1.28
C ALA A 121 -4.91 9.17 -0.16
N LEU A 122 -5.30 8.35 -1.16
CA LEU A 122 -5.40 8.80 -2.55
C LEU A 122 -6.46 9.89 -2.75
N GLU A 123 -7.63 9.76 -2.09
CA GLU A 123 -8.67 10.79 -2.15
C GLU A 123 -8.20 12.11 -1.51
N SER A 124 -7.55 12.04 -0.34
CA SER A 124 -6.99 13.19 0.35
C SER A 124 -5.92 13.88 -0.51
N HIS A 125 -5.09 13.12 -1.22
CA HIS A 125 -4.16 13.67 -2.22
C HIS A 125 -4.92 14.42 -3.32
N GLN A 126 -6.02 13.87 -3.85
CA GLN A 126 -6.81 14.58 -4.86
C GLN A 126 -7.48 15.84 -4.30
N VAL A 127 -7.92 15.84 -3.05
CA VAL A 127 -8.40 17.04 -2.35
C VAL A 127 -7.29 18.09 -2.28
N PHE A 128 -6.08 17.71 -1.87
CA PHE A 128 -4.91 18.59 -1.85
C PHE A 128 -4.65 19.20 -3.23
N ILE A 129 -4.60 18.38 -4.29
CA ILE A 129 -4.32 18.84 -5.66
C ILE A 129 -5.38 19.84 -6.15
N ARG A 130 -6.66 19.60 -5.85
CA ARG A 130 -7.74 20.53 -6.18
C ARG A 130 -7.62 21.85 -5.44
N GLY A 131 -7.28 21.81 -4.15
CA GLY A 131 -7.08 23.00 -3.32
C GLY A 131 -5.83 23.79 -3.72
N PHE A 132 -4.77 23.10 -4.11
CA PHE A 132 -3.53 23.70 -4.62
C PHE A 132 -3.78 24.45 -5.93
N GLY A 133 -4.61 23.89 -6.82
CA GLY A 133 -5.11 24.56 -8.02
C GLY A 133 -4.14 24.51 -9.22
N MET A 134 -4.71 24.63 -10.43
CA MET A 134 -3.95 24.50 -11.69
C MET A 134 -2.95 25.64 -11.96
N GLN A 135 -3.09 26.77 -11.26
CA GLN A 135 -2.20 27.94 -11.39
C GLN A 135 -1.00 27.88 -10.45
N ALA A 136 -0.99 26.92 -9.52
CA ALA A 136 0.09 26.80 -8.56
C ALA A 136 1.36 26.25 -9.21
N SER A 137 2.49 26.67 -8.66
CA SER A 137 3.81 26.36 -9.21
C SER A 137 4.06 24.85 -9.17
N SER A 138 4.44 24.27 -10.31
CA SER A 138 4.87 22.87 -10.38
C SER A 138 6.11 22.58 -9.52
N LEU A 139 6.90 23.61 -9.19
CA LEU A 139 8.00 23.53 -8.23
C LEU A 139 7.47 23.29 -6.80
N LEU A 140 6.48 24.08 -6.36
CA LEU A 140 5.86 23.91 -5.05
C LEU A 140 5.11 22.57 -4.94
N LEU A 141 4.50 22.11 -6.03
CA LEU A 141 3.94 20.75 -6.09
C LEU A 141 5.04 19.69 -5.91
N SER A 142 6.22 19.90 -6.50
CA SER A 142 7.35 18.98 -6.33
C SER A 142 7.84 18.92 -4.88
N GLU A 143 7.83 20.04 -4.16
CA GLU A 143 8.13 20.05 -2.72
C GLU A 143 7.13 19.21 -1.95
N TYR A 144 5.82 19.42 -2.17
CA TYR A 144 4.78 18.57 -1.55
C TYR A 144 4.99 17.08 -1.84
N ILE A 145 5.25 16.70 -3.10
CA ILE A 145 5.46 15.29 -3.45
C ILE A 145 6.69 14.72 -2.74
N ASN A 146 7.81 15.45 -2.73
CA ASN A 146 9.02 15.03 -2.04
C ASN A 146 8.77 14.82 -0.53
N TRP A 147 8.08 15.74 0.12
CA TRP A 147 7.86 15.69 1.58
C TRP A 147 6.77 14.70 2.00
N THR A 148 5.72 14.53 1.21
CA THR A 148 4.51 13.81 1.63
C THR A 148 4.33 12.45 0.95
N ILE A 149 4.72 12.34 -0.33
CA ILE A 149 4.51 11.14 -1.12
C ILE A 149 5.75 10.24 -1.11
N LEU A 150 6.95 10.84 -1.12
CA LEU A 150 8.22 10.09 -1.26
C LEU A 150 8.84 9.64 0.07
N PHE A 151 8.13 9.76 1.19
CA PHE A 151 8.65 9.39 2.52
C PHE A 151 8.98 7.88 2.66
N THR A 152 8.34 7.04 1.82
CA THR A 152 8.47 5.58 1.69
C THR A 152 7.94 5.22 0.28
N PRO A 153 8.12 4.00 -0.30
CA PRO A 153 7.37 3.65 -1.50
C PRO A 153 5.88 3.78 -1.18
N PHE A 154 5.24 4.80 -1.75
CA PHE A 154 3.95 5.32 -1.32
C PHE A 154 2.91 4.19 -1.21
N VAL A 155 2.79 3.66 0.01
CA VAL A 155 2.10 2.40 0.30
C VAL A 155 0.64 2.40 -0.16
N PRO A 156 -0.11 3.52 -0.03
CA PRO A 156 -1.48 3.59 -0.55
C PRO A 156 -1.62 3.20 -2.01
N PHE A 157 -0.71 3.65 -2.88
CA PHE A 157 -0.79 3.31 -4.30
C PHE A 157 -0.56 1.81 -4.53
N ILE A 158 0.38 1.21 -3.79
CA ILE A 158 0.68 -0.23 -3.88
C ILE A 158 -0.50 -1.07 -3.38
N VAL A 159 -1.13 -0.67 -2.28
CA VAL A 159 -2.30 -1.37 -1.72
C VAL A 159 -3.47 -1.34 -2.71
N VAL A 160 -3.77 -0.17 -3.26
CA VAL A 160 -4.82 0.00 -4.27
C VAL A 160 -4.51 -0.80 -5.53
N PHE A 161 -3.26 -0.78 -6.00
CA PHE A 161 -2.81 -1.61 -7.13
C PHE A 161 -3.11 -3.10 -6.91
N CYS A 162 -2.68 -3.68 -5.77
CA CYS A 162 -2.89 -5.11 -5.51
C CYS A 162 -4.38 -5.42 -5.45
N HIS A 163 -5.16 -4.58 -4.75
CA HIS A 163 -6.60 -4.75 -4.66
C HIS A 163 -7.27 -4.70 -6.05
N THR A 164 -6.85 -3.80 -6.95
CA THR A 164 -7.35 -3.76 -8.34
C THR A 164 -7.01 -5.03 -9.11
N ILE A 165 -5.83 -5.62 -8.93
CA ILE A 165 -5.47 -6.89 -9.58
C ILE A 165 -6.36 -8.03 -9.09
N GLU A 166 -6.61 -8.10 -7.79
CA GLU A 166 -7.42 -9.15 -7.16
C GLU A 166 -8.90 -9.05 -7.55
N THR A 167 -9.45 -7.84 -7.54
CA THR A 167 -10.90 -7.62 -7.60
C THR A 167 -11.40 -7.03 -8.91
N ARG A 168 -10.49 -6.47 -9.74
CA ARG A 168 -10.83 -5.66 -10.92
C ARG A 168 -11.70 -4.44 -10.61
N ASP A 169 -11.55 -3.89 -9.41
CA ASP A 169 -12.26 -2.68 -8.99
C ASP A 169 -11.89 -1.49 -9.91
N LYS A 170 -12.87 -1.03 -10.70
CA LYS A 170 -12.70 0.09 -11.64
C LYS A 170 -12.51 1.43 -10.91
N GLY A 171 -13.11 1.60 -9.74
CA GLY A 171 -12.95 2.81 -8.95
C GLY A 171 -11.51 2.97 -8.47
N ASP A 172 -10.88 1.87 -8.07
CA ASP A 172 -9.46 1.87 -7.71
C ASP A 172 -8.55 2.11 -8.90
N LEU A 173 -8.89 1.54 -10.07
CA LEU A 173 -8.17 1.84 -11.31
C LEU A 173 -8.24 3.35 -11.65
N ASP A 174 -9.42 3.96 -11.50
CA ASP A 174 -9.60 5.40 -11.72
C ASP A 174 -8.81 6.24 -10.70
N ARG A 175 -8.75 5.82 -9.43
CA ARG A 175 -7.94 6.46 -8.38
C ARG A 175 -6.45 6.43 -8.74
N MET A 176 -5.95 5.29 -9.22
CA MET A 176 -4.56 5.15 -9.66
C MET A 176 -4.25 6.09 -10.84
N TYR A 177 -5.13 6.14 -11.84
CA TYR A 177 -4.96 7.02 -12.99
C TYR A 177 -4.96 8.50 -12.60
N ALA A 178 -5.93 8.90 -11.76
CA ALA A 178 -6.02 10.28 -11.27
C ALA A 178 -4.77 10.70 -10.50
N PHE A 179 -4.20 9.81 -9.69
CA PHE A 179 -2.94 10.05 -8.98
C PHE A 179 -1.75 10.24 -9.93
N LEU A 180 -1.63 9.43 -10.98
CA LEU A 180 -0.56 9.60 -11.97
C LEU A 180 -0.65 10.96 -12.66
N LYS A 181 -1.85 11.32 -13.08
CA LYS A 181 -2.10 12.60 -13.76
C LYS A 181 -1.79 13.80 -12.88
N SER A 182 -2.06 13.72 -11.58
CA SER A 182 -1.84 14.84 -10.67
C SER A 182 -0.37 15.14 -10.38
N ILE A 183 0.52 14.16 -10.47
CA ILE A 183 1.95 14.36 -10.17
C ILE A 183 2.82 14.59 -11.42
N GLU A 184 2.26 14.38 -12.62
CA GLU A 184 2.99 14.38 -13.90
C GLU A 184 3.80 15.67 -14.14
N CYS A 185 3.22 16.85 -13.85
CA CYS A 185 3.89 18.12 -14.10
C CYS A 185 5.05 18.43 -13.14
N ALA A 186 5.14 17.70 -12.01
CA ALA A 186 6.23 17.84 -11.05
C ALA A 186 7.47 17.01 -11.42
N CYS A 187 7.33 16.03 -12.34
CA CYS A 187 8.43 15.17 -12.78
C CYS A 187 9.63 15.96 -13.34
N GLN A 188 9.40 17.12 -13.94
CA GLN A 188 10.47 17.96 -14.49
C GLN A 188 11.40 18.57 -13.41
N HIS A 189 10.96 18.59 -12.14
CA HIS A 189 11.69 19.22 -11.05
C HIS A 189 12.48 18.23 -10.19
N SER A 190 12.21 16.93 -10.30
CA SER A 190 12.88 15.91 -9.50
C SER A 190 12.94 14.57 -10.21
N ASN A 191 14.16 14.04 -10.36
CA ASN A 191 14.38 12.69 -10.90
C ASN A 191 13.71 11.62 -10.02
N ALA A 192 13.71 11.81 -8.69
CA ALA A 192 13.03 10.90 -7.78
C ALA A 192 11.51 10.85 -8.06
N ILE A 193 10.89 12.01 -8.28
CA ILE A 193 9.46 12.10 -8.67
C ILE A 193 9.24 11.44 -10.03
N ALA A 194 10.07 11.73 -11.03
CA ALA A 194 9.97 11.13 -12.36
C ALA A 194 10.06 9.59 -12.32
N LYS A 195 10.98 9.04 -11.52
CA LYS A 195 11.10 7.59 -11.35
C LYS A 195 9.89 6.99 -10.62
N HIS A 196 9.37 7.65 -9.58
CA HIS A 196 8.15 7.18 -8.89
C HIS A 196 6.93 7.22 -9.79
N HIS A 197 6.75 8.30 -10.55
CA HIS A 197 5.70 8.40 -11.55
C HIS A 197 5.82 7.30 -12.61
N HIS A 198 7.04 7.01 -13.08
CA HIS A 198 7.28 5.90 -14.01
C HIS A 198 6.90 4.54 -13.42
N LEU A 199 7.36 4.24 -12.20
CA LEU A 199 7.02 3.00 -11.49
C LEU A 199 5.51 2.82 -11.35
N PHE A 200 4.83 3.85 -10.84
CA PHE A 200 3.38 3.83 -10.67
C PHE A 200 2.65 3.73 -12.02
N GLY A 201 3.20 4.31 -13.09
CA GLY A 201 2.71 4.17 -14.46
C GLY A 201 2.79 2.74 -14.98
N VAL A 202 3.89 2.04 -14.69
CA VAL A 202 4.02 0.60 -15.00
C VAL A 202 2.97 -0.21 -14.24
N LEU A 203 2.83 0.00 -12.92
CA LEU A 203 1.82 -0.70 -12.11
C LEU A 203 0.39 -0.44 -12.59
N TYR A 204 0.06 0.82 -12.89
CA TYR A 204 -1.23 1.18 -13.49
C TYR A 204 -1.47 0.46 -14.81
N SER A 205 -0.46 0.41 -15.69
CA SER A 205 -0.59 -0.27 -16.98
C SER A 205 -0.89 -1.75 -16.81
N VAL A 206 -0.24 -2.41 -15.84
CA VAL A 206 -0.52 -3.81 -15.48
C VAL A 206 -1.96 -3.97 -14.97
N ALA A 207 -2.40 -3.11 -14.04
CA ALA A 207 -3.76 -3.16 -13.50
C ALA A 207 -4.85 -2.91 -14.55
N LEU A 208 -4.62 -1.97 -15.46
CA LEU A 208 -5.50 -1.68 -16.59
C LEU A 208 -5.68 -2.94 -17.45
N ARG A 209 -4.58 -3.59 -17.84
CA ARG A 209 -4.63 -4.83 -18.63
C ARG A 209 -5.36 -5.94 -17.88
N TYR A 210 -5.09 -6.13 -16.60
CA TYR A 210 -5.73 -7.19 -15.81
C TYR A 210 -7.26 -7.01 -15.69
N THR A 211 -7.69 -5.75 -15.63
CA THR A 211 -9.11 -5.35 -15.62
C THR A 211 -9.75 -5.59 -16.99
N GLU A 212 -9.05 -5.28 -18.08
CA GLU A 212 -9.50 -5.53 -19.47
C GLU A 212 -9.64 -7.03 -19.78
N LEU A 213 -8.67 -7.85 -19.36
CA LEU A 213 -8.66 -9.31 -19.62
C LEU A 213 -9.78 -10.06 -18.91
N GLY A 214 -10.39 -9.49 -17.86
CA GLY A 214 -11.57 -10.07 -17.20
C GLY A 214 -12.89 -9.84 -17.95
N SER A 215 -12.88 -9.09 -19.05
CA SER A 215 -14.06 -8.90 -19.90
C SER A 215 -14.18 -10.07 -20.87
N PRO A 216 -15.30 -10.82 -20.89
CA PRO A 216 -15.43 -12.03 -21.69
C PRO A 216 -15.31 -11.71 -23.19
N SER A 217 -14.13 -11.97 -23.74
CA SER A 217 -13.89 -12.03 -25.18
C SER A 217 -13.50 -13.47 -25.51
N SER A 218 -14.36 -14.15 -26.24
CA SER A 218 -14.46 -15.61 -26.38
C SER A 218 -13.34 -16.29 -27.18
N ARG A 219 -12.13 -15.73 -27.28
CA ARG A 219 -11.07 -16.26 -28.16
C ARG A 219 -9.67 -16.41 -27.56
N MET A 220 -9.44 -16.07 -26.30
CA MET A 220 -8.08 -15.98 -25.74
C MET A 220 -7.91 -16.56 -24.32
N GLU A 221 -8.81 -17.44 -23.87
CA GLU A 221 -8.82 -17.99 -22.50
C GLU A 221 -7.49 -18.63 -22.06
N GLU A 222 -6.81 -19.41 -22.91
CA GLU A 222 -5.54 -20.07 -22.56
C GLU A 222 -4.34 -19.10 -22.46
N GLU A 223 -4.19 -18.16 -23.41
CA GLU A 223 -3.16 -17.12 -23.36
C GLU A 223 -3.40 -16.16 -22.19
N GLN A 224 -4.67 -15.85 -21.90
CA GLN A 224 -5.07 -15.04 -20.74
C GLN A 224 -4.73 -15.75 -19.43
N LEU A 225 -4.96 -17.06 -19.31
CA LEU A 225 -4.60 -17.83 -18.12
C LEU A 225 -3.08 -17.91 -17.92
N GLN A 226 -2.30 -18.08 -18.99
CA GLN A 226 -0.83 -18.06 -18.91
C GLN A 226 -0.27 -16.70 -18.50
N LEU A 227 -0.73 -15.61 -19.12
CA LEU A 227 -0.34 -14.25 -18.76
C LEU A 227 -0.70 -13.92 -17.30
N ARG A 228 -1.87 -14.36 -16.83
CA ARG A 228 -2.27 -14.19 -15.43
C ARG A 228 -1.36 -14.96 -14.48
N SER A 229 -1.04 -16.21 -14.81
CA SER A 229 -0.11 -17.02 -14.01
C SER A 229 1.30 -16.43 -13.94
N GLU A 230 1.79 -15.85 -15.04
CA GLU A 230 3.12 -15.23 -15.10
C GLU A 230 3.16 -13.91 -14.31
N VAL A 231 2.12 -13.07 -14.45
CA VAL A 231 1.98 -11.85 -13.66
C VAL A 231 1.83 -12.17 -12.18
N ASP A 232 1.01 -13.14 -11.80
CA ASP A 232 0.82 -13.56 -10.42
C ASP A 232 2.12 -14.11 -9.81
N ALA A 233 2.96 -14.79 -10.61
CA ALA A 233 4.30 -15.23 -10.20
C ALA A 233 5.26 -14.04 -9.97
N HIS A 234 5.24 -13.04 -10.85
CA HIS A 234 6.03 -11.83 -10.69
C HIS A 234 5.58 -10.99 -9.49
N LEU A 235 4.28 -10.82 -9.29
CA LEU A 235 3.71 -10.14 -8.12
C LEU A 235 4.06 -10.87 -6.81
N SER A 236 4.01 -12.21 -6.82
CA SER A 236 4.45 -13.05 -5.70
C SER A 236 5.95 -12.93 -5.40
N ALA A 237 6.79 -12.78 -6.43
CA ALA A 237 8.22 -12.51 -6.28
C ALA A 237 8.49 -11.14 -5.64
N LEU A 238 7.61 -10.15 -5.91
CA LEU A 238 7.64 -8.80 -5.34
C LEU A 238 7.03 -8.71 -3.93
N GLY A 239 6.49 -9.80 -3.39
CA GLY A 239 5.79 -9.80 -2.09
C GLY A 239 4.40 -9.13 -2.14
N LEU A 240 3.83 -8.99 -3.33
CA LEU A 240 2.49 -8.48 -3.62
C LEU A 240 1.65 -9.68 -4.02
N GLN A 241 1.14 -10.49 -3.07
CA GLN A 241 0.30 -11.61 -3.48
C GLN A 241 -1.07 -11.09 -3.95
N PRO A 242 -1.65 -11.68 -5.00
CA PRO A 242 -3.08 -11.74 -5.18
C PRO A 242 -3.57 -13.14 -4.78
N HIS A 243 -4.48 -13.26 -3.82
CA HIS A 243 -5.12 -14.55 -3.52
C HIS A 243 -6.19 -14.88 -4.55
N THR A 244 -5.79 -15.36 -5.72
CA THR A 244 -6.72 -15.97 -6.68
C THR A 244 -7.14 -17.35 -6.19
N THR A 245 -8.11 -17.40 -5.27
CA THR A 245 -8.96 -18.58 -5.12
C THR A 245 -9.93 -18.59 -6.30
N TYR A 246 -9.50 -19.08 -7.47
CA TYR A 246 -10.41 -19.35 -8.58
C TYR A 246 -10.34 -20.83 -9.00
N LEU A 247 -11.35 -21.56 -8.51
CA LEU A 247 -12.15 -22.56 -9.22
C LEU A 247 -11.42 -23.66 -10.00
N THR A 248 -10.82 -24.62 -9.30
CA THR A 248 -10.85 -26.03 -9.75
C THR A 248 -11.92 -26.79 -8.96
N ALA A 249 -13.16 -26.37 -9.11
CA ALA A 249 -14.31 -27.15 -8.68
C ALA A 249 -15.34 -27.02 -9.78
N HIS A 250 -15.18 -27.77 -10.87
CA HIS A 250 -16.25 -28.31 -11.72
C HIS A 250 -15.58 -29.01 -12.91
N HIS A 251 -15.41 -30.33 -12.79
CA HIS A 251 -15.63 -31.37 -13.82
C HIS A 251 -14.85 -32.63 -13.43
N THR A 252 -15.46 -33.45 -12.57
CA THR A 252 -15.25 -34.91 -12.62
C THR A 252 -16.62 -35.54 -12.72
N GLU A 253 -17.08 -35.67 -13.97
CA GLU A 253 -18.12 -36.64 -14.30
C GLU A 253 -17.58 -38.05 -14.09
N ASN A 254 -18.45 -38.90 -13.54
CA ASN A 254 -18.29 -40.33 -13.38
C ASN A 254 -17.79 -41.00 -14.66
N VAL A 255 -16.67 -41.71 -14.59
CA VAL A 255 -16.43 -42.89 -15.43
C VAL A 255 -15.76 -43.97 -14.57
N ASP A 256 -16.38 -45.14 -14.52
CA ASP A 256 -15.95 -46.34 -13.80
C ASP A 256 -14.53 -46.81 -14.18
N PRO A 257 -13.80 -47.47 -13.26
CA PRO A 257 -12.42 -47.89 -13.49
C PRO A 257 -12.33 -49.34 -14.00
N LEU A 258 -11.59 -49.55 -15.10
CA LEU A 258 -11.11 -50.89 -15.47
C LEU A 258 -9.64 -50.86 -15.90
N MET A 259 -8.82 -51.52 -15.06
CA MET A 259 -7.54 -52.17 -15.32
C MET A 259 -6.36 -51.37 -15.88
N SER A 260 -5.30 -51.25 -15.07
CA SER A 260 -4.05 -51.98 -15.34
C SER A 260 -3.14 -51.99 -14.11
N SER A 261 -2.64 -53.19 -13.82
CA SER A 261 -1.74 -53.57 -12.73
C SER A 261 -0.32 -53.08 -12.96
N VAL A 262 0.36 -52.60 -11.91
CA VAL A 262 1.70 -53.08 -11.46
C VAL A 262 1.88 -52.71 -9.98
N GLN A 263 2.05 -53.73 -9.13
CA GLN A 263 2.69 -53.69 -7.80
C GLN A 263 4.07 -54.37 -7.95
N PRO A 264 5.10 -54.13 -7.10
CA PRO A 264 5.08 -54.34 -5.63
C PRO A 264 5.88 -53.25 -4.87
N SER A 265 6.03 -53.17 -3.54
CA SER A 265 5.91 -54.09 -2.39
C SER A 265 5.74 -53.28 -1.09
N VAL A 266 5.20 -53.96 -0.07
CA VAL A 266 4.69 -53.50 1.22
C VAL A 266 5.81 -53.39 2.29
N GLU A 267 5.48 -52.66 3.37
CA GLU A 267 6.09 -52.58 4.73
C GLU A 267 6.76 -51.21 5.01
N ALA A 268 6.33 -50.36 5.93
CA ALA A 268 5.50 -50.54 7.12
C ALA A 268 4.61 -49.31 7.39
N ILE A 269 3.31 -49.57 7.57
CA ILE A 269 2.35 -48.68 8.22
C ILE A 269 2.46 -48.95 9.71
N GLU A 270 2.84 -47.94 10.51
CA GLU A 270 2.23 -47.66 11.81
C GLU A 270 2.85 -46.40 12.41
N GLN A 271 2.16 -45.26 12.23
CA GLN A 271 1.75 -44.34 13.30
C GLN A 271 1.22 -43.06 12.68
N ASN A 272 -0.03 -43.15 12.19
CA ASN A 272 -0.84 -41.98 11.96
C ASN A 272 -1.58 -41.66 13.26
N ARG A 273 -1.15 -40.63 13.98
CA ARG A 273 -2.04 -39.83 14.84
C ARG A 273 -1.45 -38.45 15.09
N THR A 274 -2.24 -37.47 14.66
CA THR A 274 -2.35 -36.10 15.18
C THR A 274 -1.13 -35.19 15.01
N THR A 275 -1.09 -34.46 13.91
CA THR A 275 -1.31 -32.99 13.90
C THR A 275 -1.36 -32.51 12.44
N GLU A 276 -2.56 -32.39 11.88
CA GLU A 276 -2.82 -31.45 10.79
C GLU A 276 -2.75 -30.04 11.41
N GLY A 277 -1.52 -29.56 11.59
CA GLY A 277 -1.22 -28.19 11.97
C GLY A 277 -0.83 -27.42 10.72
N ASN A 278 -1.83 -26.79 10.12
CA ASN A 278 -1.72 -25.63 9.23
C ASN A 278 -0.37 -24.90 9.32
N ASN A 279 0.52 -25.18 8.36
CA ASN A 279 1.90 -24.67 8.33
C ASN A 279 1.95 -23.23 7.76
N TRP A 280 1.24 -22.29 8.39
CA TRP A 280 1.31 -20.84 8.09
C TRP A 280 2.47 -20.14 8.82
N ALA A 281 3.32 -20.91 9.49
CA ALA A 281 4.46 -20.44 10.25
C ALA A 281 5.66 -20.20 9.32
N GLU A 282 5.64 -19.10 8.57
CA GLU A 282 6.79 -18.34 8.06
C GLU A 282 6.18 -17.32 7.10
N GLU A 283 5.92 -16.08 7.53
CA GLU A 283 5.37 -15.03 6.65
C GLU A 283 6.44 -14.48 5.70
N PRO A 284 6.56 -15.00 4.46
CA PRO A 284 7.66 -14.65 3.58
C PRO A 284 7.33 -13.36 2.83
N TRP A 285 6.05 -13.01 2.71
CA TRP A 285 5.55 -11.94 1.86
C TRP A 285 5.92 -10.55 2.41
N LEU A 286 5.75 -10.32 3.72
CA LEU A 286 6.07 -9.03 4.36
C LEU A 286 7.58 -8.77 4.34
N ARG A 287 8.37 -9.83 4.57
CA ARG A 287 9.84 -9.81 4.41
C ARG A 287 10.26 -9.54 2.97
N ARG A 288 9.62 -10.18 1.98
CA ARG A 288 9.88 -9.95 0.55
C ARG A 288 9.52 -8.52 0.14
N TRP A 289 8.38 -8.00 0.59
CA TRP A 289 7.99 -6.62 0.33
C TRP A 289 8.96 -5.61 0.97
N PHE A 290 9.35 -5.81 2.22
CA PHE A 290 10.34 -4.93 2.87
C PHE A 290 11.67 -4.96 2.11
N SER A 291 12.11 -6.15 1.69
CA SER A 291 13.32 -6.31 0.87
C SER A 291 13.18 -5.62 -0.49
N PHE A 292 12.04 -5.78 -1.16
CA PHE A 292 11.73 -5.10 -2.42
C PHE A 292 11.73 -3.58 -2.24
N ASN A 293 11.11 -3.06 -1.18
CA ASN A 293 11.13 -1.63 -0.87
C ASN A 293 12.53 -1.10 -0.61
N GLN A 294 13.36 -1.82 0.14
CA GLN A 294 14.76 -1.43 0.38
C GLN A 294 15.57 -1.44 -0.92
N GLN A 295 15.34 -2.43 -1.79
CA GLN A 295 15.93 -2.44 -3.13
C GLN A 295 15.45 -1.25 -3.98
N MET A 296 14.17 -0.92 -3.93
CA MET A 296 13.61 0.24 -4.62
C MET A 296 14.20 1.55 -4.10
N ILE A 297 14.34 1.71 -2.78
CA ILE A 297 15.01 2.87 -2.15
C ILE A 297 16.47 2.94 -2.58
N GLY A 298 17.19 1.81 -2.59
CA GLY A 298 18.58 1.76 -3.07
C GLY A 298 18.75 2.19 -4.54
N LEU A 299 17.76 1.92 -5.41
CA LEU A 299 17.73 2.41 -6.80
C LEU A 299 17.51 3.94 -6.92
N PHE A 300 17.08 4.59 -5.83
CA PHE A 300 16.93 6.04 -5.73
C PHE A 300 18.15 6.74 -5.11
N ASP A 301 18.91 6.04 -4.25
CA ASP A 301 20.07 6.59 -3.51
C ASP A 301 21.36 6.76 -4.33
N ASP A 302 21.44 6.22 -5.56
CA ASP A 302 22.62 6.39 -6.43
C ASP A 302 22.85 7.83 -6.95
N ASN A 303 22.04 8.80 -6.51
CA ASN A 303 22.22 10.21 -6.85
C ASN A 303 22.43 11.05 -5.59
N TYR A 304 23.69 11.44 -5.36
CA TYR A 304 24.09 12.45 -4.40
C TYR A 304 23.15 13.66 -4.46
N LEU A 305 22.49 13.96 -3.34
CA LEU A 305 21.83 15.25 -3.10
C LEU A 305 22.92 16.33 -3.05
N PRO A 306 22.92 17.34 -3.95
CA PRO A 306 23.61 18.58 -3.65
C PRO A 306 22.66 19.39 -2.76
N PHE A 307 23.09 19.64 -1.52
CA PHE A 307 22.52 20.73 -0.72
C PHE A 307 22.71 22.06 -1.44
#